data_AF-T1AVN9-F1
#
_entry.id   AF-T1AVN9-F1
#
_cell.length_a   1.000
_cell.length_b   1.000
_cell.length_c   1.000
_cell.angle_alpha   90.00
_cell.angle_beta   90.00
_cell.angle_gamma   90.00
#
_symmetry.space_group_name_H-M   'P 1'
#
loop_
_entity.id
_entity.type
_entity.pdbx_description
1 polymer ?
#
loop_
_entity_poly.entity_id
_entity_poly.type
_entity_poly.pdbx_seq_one_letter_code
_entity_poly.pdbx_strand_id
1 'polypeptide(L)'
;SVEIRYPVVAPRARRSSAPVHHRPYPAVLFAPGYDITPDGYSELLDTWVRAGLVVVGVSFPDTNPTAVARARYGDPEDDIVNQPADMAFLERSVAAAADGVPSPCGVLRGLVDPGELALAGQSDGGATVAMLAYDQEYAALAANPSTTPVARDDGGGSSDAAVAVTTGEGSGPRAADVARVRAAVV
;
A
#
# COMPACT_ATOMS: atom_id res chain seq x y z
N SER A 1 -12.49 2.70 -3.12
CA SER A 1 -12.37 3.46 -1.85
C SER A 1 -11.03 3.17 -1.21
N VAL A 2 -10.71 3.75 -0.04
CA VAL A 2 -9.49 3.39 0.71
C VAL A 2 -9.80 3.09 2.17
N GLU A 3 -9.03 2.19 2.74
CA GLU A 3 -8.99 1.85 4.16
C GLU A 3 -7.63 2.25 4.70
N ILE A 4 -7.58 3.00 5.82
CA ILE A 4 -6.34 3.49 6.41
C ILE A 4 -6.19 2.91 7.82
N ARG A 5 -5.20 2.05 8.03
CA ARG A 5 -4.80 1.54 9.35
C ARG A 5 -3.47 2.15 9.76
N TYR A 6 -3.32 2.52 11.03
CA TYR A 6 -2.12 3.21 11.52
C TYR A 6 -1.85 2.94 13.01
N PRO A 7 -0.59 3.06 13.48
CA PRO A 7 -0.26 2.76 14.86
C PRO A 7 -0.84 3.78 15.84
N VAL A 8 -1.58 3.30 16.85
CA VAL A 8 -2.21 4.13 17.88
C VAL A 8 -1.64 3.82 19.27
N VAL A 9 -1.26 4.85 20.03
CA VAL A 9 -1.03 4.68 21.47
C VAL A 9 -2.39 4.60 22.16
N ALA A 10 -2.73 3.44 22.73
CA ALA A 10 -3.83 3.35 23.68
C ALA A 10 -3.43 4.09 24.97
N PRO A 11 -4.10 5.19 25.38
CA PRO A 11 -3.76 5.85 26.62
C PRO A 11 -4.06 4.92 27.79
N ARG A 12 -3.08 4.72 28.71
CA ARG A 12 -3.34 4.13 30.03
C ARG A 12 -4.26 5.06 30.81
N ALA A 13 -5.56 4.83 30.64
CA ALA A 13 -6.69 5.62 31.09
C ALA A 13 -6.78 7.06 30.51
N ARG A 14 -7.89 7.29 29.80
CA ARG A 14 -8.50 8.60 29.43
C ARG A 14 -7.86 9.42 28.29
N ARG A 15 -8.56 9.34 27.15
CA ARG A 15 -8.77 10.34 26.08
C ARG A 15 -7.62 10.61 25.10
N SER A 16 -7.95 10.38 23.83
CA SER A 16 -7.15 10.54 22.61
C SER A 16 -6.00 9.53 22.43
N SER A 17 -6.05 8.81 21.32
CA SER A 17 -4.97 7.98 20.80
C SER A 17 -4.10 8.81 19.85
N ALA A 18 -2.93 9.25 20.32
CA ALA A 18 -1.94 9.89 19.46
C ALA A 18 -1.05 8.84 18.76
N PRO A 19 -0.40 9.18 17.64
CA PRO A 19 0.62 8.33 17.02
C PRO A 19 1.80 8.07 17.97
N VAL A 20 2.46 6.93 17.80
CA VAL A 20 3.50 6.36 18.68
C VAL A 20 4.90 6.98 18.46
N HIS A 21 5.12 7.74 17.38
CA HIS A 21 6.46 8.18 16.97
C HIS A 21 6.62 9.70 16.82
N HIS A 22 7.85 10.17 17.04
CA HIS A 22 8.25 11.59 16.92
C HIS A 22 8.61 12.01 15.48
N ARG A 23 8.35 11.14 14.49
CA ARG A 23 8.55 11.33 13.05
C ARG A 23 7.37 10.69 12.32
N PRO A 24 7.09 11.10 11.08
CA PRO A 24 6.14 10.39 10.22
C PRO A 24 6.55 8.93 10.01
N TYR A 25 5.58 8.11 9.61
CA TYR A 25 5.70 6.67 9.46
C TYR A 25 5.95 6.26 8.01
N PRO A 26 6.77 5.21 7.75
CA PRO A 26 6.71 4.48 6.49
C PRO A 26 5.31 3.91 6.24
N ALA A 27 4.88 3.85 4.98
CA ALA A 27 3.56 3.37 4.60
C ALA A 27 3.59 2.29 3.52
N VAL A 28 2.68 1.32 3.64
CA VAL A 28 2.39 0.30 2.63
C VAL A 28 1.07 0.63 1.95
N LEU A 29 1.09 0.76 0.63
CA LEU A 29 -0.09 0.83 -0.21
C LEU A 29 -0.45 -0.61 -0.61
N PHE A 30 -1.62 -1.08 -0.21
CA PHE A 30 -2.00 -2.48 -0.33
C PHE A 30 -3.09 -2.69 -1.39
N ALA A 31 -2.80 -3.55 -2.36
CA ALA A 31 -3.71 -4.03 -3.40
C ALA A 31 -4.31 -5.40 -3.00
N PRO A 32 -5.62 -5.50 -2.71
CA PRO A 32 -6.29 -6.79 -2.51
C PRO A 32 -6.40 -7.57 -3.82
N GLY A 33 -6.71 -8.86 -3.74
CA GLY A 33 -7.08 -9.68 -4.90
C GLY A 33 -8.49 -9.38 -5.43
N TYR A 34 -8.94 -10.21 -6.38
CA TYR A 34 -10.29 -10.19 -6.93
C TYR A 34 -11.36 -10.57 -5.90
N ASP A 35 -12.54 -9.94 -5.97
CA ASP A 35 -13.71 -10.20 -5.11
C ASP A 35 -13.39 -10.15 -3.59
N ILE A 36 -12.48 -9.26 -3.19
CA ILE A 36 -12.11 -9.05 -1.78
C ILE A 36 -11.73 -7.58 -1.49
N THR A 37 -11.95 -7.14 -0.25
CA THR A 37 -11.58 -5.80 0.24
C THR A 37 -10.40 -5.90 1.23
N PRO A 38 -9.69 -4.79 1.53
CA PRO A 38 -8.58 -4.81 2.49
C PRO A 38 -8.92 -5.39 3.88
N ASP A 39 -10.15 -5.22 4.36
CA ASP A 39 -10.60 -5.81 5.63
C ASP A 39 -10.53 -7.35 5.67
N GLY A 40 -10.64 -8.01 4.51
CA GLY A 40 -10.42 -9.45 4.37
C GLY A 40 -8.98 -9.89 4.71
N TYR A 41 -8.03 -8.95 4.72
CA TYR A 41 -6.62 -9.16 5.10
C TYR A 41 -6.30 -8.56 6.49
N SER A 42 -7.31 -8.19 7.28
CA SER A 42 -7.16 -7.46 8.54
C SER A 42 -6.07 -7.98 9.49
N GLU A 43 -5.90 -9.30 9.63
CA GLU A 43 -4.82 -9.89 10.46
C GLU A 43 -3.40 -9.58 9.94
N LEU A 44 -3.20 -9.62 8.62
CA LEU A 44 -1.96 -9.25 7.95
C LEU A 44 -1.70 -7.75 8.08
N LEU A 45 -2.70 -6.92 7.73
CA LEU A 45 -2.56 -5.47 7.76
C LEU A 45 -2.32 -4.96 9.20
N ASP A 46 -2.99 -5.54 10.20
CA ASP A 46 -2.75 -5.22 11.61
C ASP A 46 -1.37 -5.69 12.09
N THR A 47 -0.79 -6.73 11.49
CA THR A 47 0.59 -7.15 11.79
C THR A 47 1.61 -6.11 11.32
N TRP A 48 1.42 -5.55 10.12
CA TRP A 48 2.23 -4.43 9.63
C TRP A 48 2.04 -3.17 10.47
N VAL A 49 0.81 -2.86 10.90
CA VAL A 49 0.54 -1.75 11.82
C VAL A 49 1.23 -1.95 13.18
N ARG A 50 1.20 -3.16 13.75
CA ARG A 50 1.96 -3.49 14.97
C ARG A 50 3.47 -3.37 14.79
N ALA A 51 3.98 -3.59 13.58
CA ALA A 51 5.40 -3.39 13.24
C ALA A 51 5.79 -1.91 13.03
N GLY A 52 4.85 -0.97 13.12
CA GLY A 52 5.10 0.47 12.95
C GLY A 52 5.00 0.94 11.50
N LEU A 53 4.11 0.35 10.71
CA LEU A 53 3.77 0.82 9.36
C LEU A 53 2.37 1.48 9.37
N VAL A 54 2.18 2.51 8.53
CA VAL A 54 0.83 2.88 8.09
C VAL A 54 0.45 1.97 6.92
N VAL A 55 -0.81 1.54 6.85
CA VAL A 55 -1.33 0.76 5.74
C VAL A 55 -2.46 1.53 5.09
N VAL A 56 -2.40 1.69 3.77
CA VAL A 56 -3.47 2.28 2.96
C VAL A 56 -3.92 1.22 1.94
N GLY A 57 -4.97 0.48 2.26
CA GLY A 57 -5.54 -0.52 1.38
C GLY A 57 -6.53 0.09 0.39
N VAL A 58 -6.40 -0.19 -0.90
CA VAL A 58 -7.40 0.19 -1.89
C VAL A 58 -8.55 -0.82 -1.91
N SER A 59 -9.78 -0.36 -2.12
CA SER A 59 -10.84 -1.21 -2.68
C SER A 59 -11.03 -0.76 -4.12
N PHE A 60 -10.55 -1.56 -5.07
CA PHE A 60 -10.63 -1.27 -6.51
C PHE A 60 -12.09 -1.03 -6.94
N PRO A 61 -12.38 -0.06 -7.83
CA PRO A 61 -13.75 0.33 -8.13
C PRO A 61 -14.60 -0.82 -8.71
N ASP A 62 -14.03 -1.63 -9.59
CA ASP A 62 -14.78 -2.60 -10.38
C ASP A 62 -14.52 -4.08 -10.01
N THR A 63 -13.40 -4.40 -9.32
CA THR A 63 -13.08 -5.77 -8.84
C THR A 63 -13.41 -6.06 -7.37
N ASN A 64 -14.01 -5.11 -6.63
CA ASN A 64 -14.48 -5.37 -5.26
C ASN A 64 -15.81 -6.15 -5.21
N PRO A 65 -16.17 -6.80 -4.08
CA PRO A 65 -17.38 -7.63 -3.99
C PRO A 65 -18.71 -6.94 -4.31
N THR A 66 -18.81 -5.63 -4.06
CA THR A 66 -20.02 -4.88 -4.38
C THR A 66 -20.14 -4.61 -5.88
N ALA A 67 -19.03 -4.51 -6.60
CA ALA A 67 -19.02 -4.40 -8.06
C ALA A 67 -19.21 -5.77 -8.72
N VAL A 68 -18.47 -6.79 -8.30
CA VAL A 68 -18.60 -8.19 -8.77
C VAL A 68 -20.05 -8.68 -8.63
N ALA A 69 -20.67 -8.54 -7.45
CA ALA A 69 -22.06 -8.94 -7.23
C ALA A 69 -23.12 -8.11 -8.01
N ARG A 70 -22.72 -6.99 -8.63
CA ARG A 70 -23.58 -6.15 -9.50
C ARG A 70 -23.35 -6.36 -10.99
N ALA A 71 -22.29 -7.07 -11.37
CA ALA A 71 -21.95 -7.34 -12.75
C ALA A 71 -23.10 -8.04 -13.47
N ARG A 72 -23.36 -7.64 -14.72
CA ARG A 72 -24.41 -8.22 -15.58
C ARG A 72 -23.88 -8.74 -16.91
N TYR A 73 -22.74 -8.19 -17.36
CA TYR A 73 -22.07 -8.48 -18.62
C TYR A 73 -20.58 -8.16 -18.45
N GLY A 74 -19.71 -8.87 -19.18
CA GLY A 74 -18.25 -8.81 -18.97
C GLY A 74 -17.82 -9.62 -17.75
N ASP A 75 -16.53 -9.94 -17.67
CA ASP A 75 -15.92 -10.39 -16.43
C ASP A 75 -15.34 -9.17 -15.70
N PRO A 76 -15.72 -8.89 -14.44
CA PRO A 76 -15.09 -7.81 -13.68
C PRO A 76 -13.58 -8.02 -13.49
N GLU A 77 -13.09 -9.27 -13.53
CA GLU A 77 -11.65 -9.60 -13.43
C GLU A 77 -10.83 -9.02 -14.60
N ASP A 78 -11.46 -8.80 -15.78
CA ASP A 78 -10.82 -8.13 -16.94
C ASP A 78 -10.32 -6.70 -16.63
N ASP A 79 -10.81 -6.06 -15.57
CA ASP A 79 -10.39 -4.72 -15.12
C ASP A 79 -8.97 -4.68 -14.52
N ILE A 80 -8.31 -5.84 -14.33
CA ILE A 80 -6.93 -5.92 -13.82
C ILE A 80 -5.93 -5.03 -14.58
N VAL A 81 -6.17 -4.75 -15.87
CA VAL A 81 -5.35 -3.82 -16.67
C VAL A 81 -5.43 -2.35 -16.22
N ASN A 82 -6.50 -1.94 -15.54
CA ASN A 82 -6.68 -0.57 -15.05
C ASN A 82 -6.14 -0.38 -13.62
N GLN A 83 -6.09 -1.45 -12.83
CA GLN A 83 -5.67 -1.42 -11.42
C GLN A 83 -4.27 -0.81 -11.17
N PRO A 84 -3.24 -0.94 -12.05
CA PRO A 84 -1.98 -0.22 -11.91
C PRO A 84 -2.15 1.31 -11.89
N ALA A 85 -3.08 1.85 -12.68
CA ALA A 85 -3.36 3.28 -12.72
C ALA A 85 -4.06 3.76 -11.44
N ASP A 86 -4.93 2.93 -10.85
CA ASP A 86 -5.53 3.16 -9.52
C ASP A 86 -4.48 3.17 -8.41
N MET A 87 -3.54 2.22 -8.41
CA MET A 87 -2.45 2.18 -7.44
C MET A 87 -1.51 3.39 -7.57
N ALA A 88 -1.19 3.81 -8.79
CA ALA A 88 -0.45 5.04 -9.04
C ALA A 88 -1.23 6.30 -8.60
N PHE A 89 -2.56 6.31 -8.76
CA PHE A 89 -3.41 7.40 -8.25
C PHE A 89 -3.46 7.42 -6.72
N LEU A 90 -3.50 6.25 -6.09
CA LEU A 90 -3.43 6.12 -4.64
C LEU A 90 -2.10 6.66 -4.11
N GLU A 91 -0.98 6.29 -4.71
CA GLU A 91 0.36 6.77 -4.38
C GLU A 91 0.44 8.30 -4.40
N ARG A 92 0.04 8.93 -5.51
CA ARG A 92 -0.05 10.40 -5.62
C ARG A 92 -0.92 11.01 -4.52
N SER A 93 -2.07 10.40 -4.25
CA SER A 93 -3.04 10.90 -3.28
C SER A 93 -2.54 10.80 -1.84
N VAL A 94 -1.82 9.72 -1.50
CA VAL A 94 -1.20 9.50 -0.18
C VAL A 94 -0.05 10.47 0.02
N ALA A 95 0.86 10.60 -0.95
CA ALA A 95 1.98 11.55 -0.87
C ALA A 95 1.48 13.00 -0.70
N ALA A 96 0.53 13.45 -1.53
CA ALA A 96 -0.06 14.78 -1.42
C ALA A 96 -0.78 15.01 -0.08
N ALA A 97 -1.52 14.00 0.42
CA ALA A 97 -2.18 14.09 1.73
C ALA A 97 -1.16 14.15 2.89
N ALA A 98 -0.04 13.42 2.80
CA ALA A 98 1.05 13.44 3.77
C ALA A 98 1.71 14.83 3.84
N ASP A 99 2.00 15.44 2.69
CA ASP A 99 2.48 16.83 2.54
C ASP A 99 1.42 17.89 2.94
N GLY A 100 0.21 17.46 3.27
CA GLY A 100 -0.83 18.30 3.84
C GLY A 100 -1.71 19.03 2.84
N VAL A 101 -1.73 18.60 1.57
CA VAL A 101 -2.75 18.98 0.59
C VAL A 101 -4.13 18.56 1.13
N PRO A 102 -5.13 19.47 1.15
CA PRO A 102 -6.47 19.14 1.62
C PRO A 102 -7.08 17.98 0.84
N SER A 103 -7.45 16.91 1.54
CA SER A 103 -8.03 15.69 0.96
C SER A 103 -8.95 14.97 1.96
N PRO A 104 -9.80 14.04 1.52
CA PRO A 104 -10.54 13.15 2.42
C PRO A 104 -9.63 12.32 3.34
N CYS A 105 -8.38 12.10 2.95
CA CYS A 105 -7.37 11.35 3.70
C CYS A 105 -6.54 12.25 4.64
N GLY A 106 -7.11 13.35 5.15
CA GLY A 106 -6.41 14.34 5.98
C GLY A 106 -5.74 13.79 7.26
N VAL A 107 -6.08 12.56 7.69
CA VAL A 107 -5.38 11.82 8.75
C VAL A 107 -3.91 11.51 8.41
N LEU A 108 -3.55 11.44 7.13
CA LEU A 108 -2.19 11.13 6.65
C LEU A 108 -1.22 12.32 6.82
N ARG A 109 -1.73 13.55 6.97
CA ARG A 109 -0.94 14.79 7.03
C ARG A 109 0.05 14.76 8.20
N GLY A 110 1.33 14.67 7.89
CA GLY A 110 2.41 14.51 8.88
C GLY A 110 2.39 13.19 9.66
N LEU A 111 1.49 12.27 9.33
CA LEU A 111 1.46 10.90 9.85
C LEU A 111 2.31 9.97 8.98
N VAL A 112 2.29 10.15 7.65
CA VAL A 112 3.09 9.35 6.70
C VAL A 112 4.31 10.14 6.23
N ASP A 113 5.44 9.46 6.02
CA ASP A 113 6.58 10.01 5.28
C ASP A 113 6.35 9.75 3.78
N PRO A 114 6.16 10.79 2.94
CA PRO A 114 5.94 10.61 1.50
C PRO A 114 7.18 10.07 0.77
N GLY A 115 8.36 10.06 1.41
CA GLY A 115 9.58 9.43 0.90
C GLY A 115 9.70 7.94 1.23
N GLU A 116 8.93 7.41 2.19
CA GLU A 116 8.98 5.99 2.62
C GLU A 116 7.68 5.25 2.25
N LEU A 117 7.31 5.25 0.96
CA LEU A 117 6.17 4.50 0.41
C LEU A 117 6.59 3.17 -0.22
N ALA A 118 5.82 2.13 0.09
CA ALA A 118 5.99 0.78 -0.42
C ALA A 118 4.71 0.24 -1.07
N LEU A 119 4.83 -0.61 -2.10
CA LEU A 119 3.69 -1.32 -2.70
C LEU A 119 3.69 -2.80 -2.31
N ALA A 120 2.50 -3.34 -2.02
CA ALA A 120 2.29 -4.77 -1.78
C ALA A 120 0.90 -5.21 -2.26
N GLY A 121 0.74 -6.48 -2.63
CA GLY A 121 -0.55 -7.06 -2.96
C GLY A 121 -0.59 -8.58 -2.92
N GLN A 122 -1.78 -9.15 -3.06
CA GLN A 122 -2.03 -10.59 -3.03
C GLN A 122 -2.91 -10.99 -4.23
N SER A 123 -2.64 -12.16 -4.83
CA SER A 123 -3.26 -12.60 -6.09
C SER A 123 -3.20 -11.50 -7.16
N ASP A 124 -4.34 -11.07 -7.68
CA ASP A 124 -4.46 -10.00 -8.68
C ASP A 124 -3.85 -8.69 -8.21
N GLY A 125 -4.00 -8.33 -6.93
CA GLY A 125 -3.34 -7.16 -6.37
C GLY A 125 -1.81 -7.27 -6.42
N GLY A 126 -1.28 -8.49 -6.32
CA GLY A 126 0.14 -8.78 -6.50
C GLY A 126 0.58 -8.63 -7.96
N ALA A 127 -0.23 -9.11 -8.91
CA ALA A 127 -0.01 -8.90 -10.35
C ALA A 127 -0.07 -7.41 -10.72
N THR A 128 -1.07 -6.68 -10.22
CA THR A 128 -1.22 -5.22 -10.34
C THR A 128 0.01 -4.46 -9.85
N VAL A 129 0.53 -4.82 -8.66
CA VAL A 129 1.75 -4.19 -8.13
C VAL A 129 2.97 -4.54 -8.98
N ALA A 130 3.09 -5.78 -9.47
CA ALA A 130 4.16 -6.18 -10.38
C ALA A 130 4.09 -5.44 -11.74
N MET A 131 2.90 -5.25 -12.29
CA MET A 131 2.66 -4.48 -13.52
C MET A 131 3.10 -3.02 -13.32
N LEU A 132 2.60 -2.34 -12.28
CA LEU A 132 3.01 -0.96 -11.97
C LEU A 132 4.53 -0.82 -11.73
N ALA A 133 5.17 -1.85 -11.18
CA ALA A 133 6.58 -1.84 -10.84
C ALA A 133 7.53 -2.11 -12.02
N TYR A 134 7.17 -3.03 -12.93
CA TYR A 134 8.11 -3.65 -13.86
C TYR A 134 7.72 -3.57 -15.33
N ASP A 135 6.45 -3.33 -15.64
CA ASP A 135 6.03 -3.09 -17.02
C ASP A 135 6.42 -1.66 -17.42
N GLN A 136 7.04 -1.49 -18.60
CA GLN A 136 7.50 -0.18 -19.06
C GLN A 136 6.36 0.79 -19.38
N GLU A 137 5.18 0.28 -19.74
CA GLU A 137 4.00 1.10 -20.02
C GLU A 137 3.37 1.62 -18.72
N TYR A 138 3.29 0.78 -17.68
CA TYR A 138 2.71 1.15 -16.38
C TYR A 138 3.69 1.85 -15.43
N ALA A 139 5.00 1.55 -15.48
CA ALA A 139 6.01 2.20 -14.63
C ALA A 139 6.09 3.72 -14.87
N ALA A 140 5.73 4.20 -16.06
CA ALA A 140 5.60 5.63 -16.35
C ALA A 140 4.45 6.33 -15.59
N LEU A 141 3.54 5.57 -14.97
CA LEU A 141 2.44 6.09 -14.14
C LEU A 141 2.85 6.31 -12.68
N ALA A 142 3.90 5.63 -12.18
CA ALA A 142 4.33 5.72 -10.79
C ALA A 142 4.73 7.16 -10.42
N ALA A 143 4.26 7.66 -9.28
CA ALA A 143 4.44 9.04 -8.88
C ALA A 143 5.88 9.33 -8.45
N ASN A 144 6.46 8.38 -7.74
CA ASN A 144 7.84 8.37 -7.30
C ASN A 144 8.52 7.15 -7.96
N PRO A 145 9.49 7.31 -8.87
CA PRO A 145 10.21 6.18 -9.47
C PRO A 145 11.10 5.43 -8.47
N SER A 146 11.18 5.90 -7.23
CA SER A 146 11.81 5.20 -6.09
C SER A 146 10.78 4.49 -5.19
N THR A 147 9.47 4.61 -5.47
CA THR A 147 8.44 3.83 -4.76
C THR A 147 8.75 2.37 -4.93
N THR A 148 9.04 1.75 -3.79
CA THR A 148 9.68 0.44 -3.77
C THR A 148 8.60 -0.62 -3.66
N PRO A 149 8.41 -1.49 -4.65
CA PRO A 149 7.63 -2.70 -4.43
C PRO A 149 8.41 -3.58 -3.40
N VAL A 150 7.78 -4.33 -2.49
CA VAL A 150 8.44 -5.11 -1.38
C VAL A 150 8.70 -6.57 -1.80
N ALA A 151 9.63 -7.41 -1.26
CA ALA A 151 10.13 -8.67 -1.91
C ALA A 151 9.92 -10.11 -1.27
N ARG A 152 9.13 -11.07 -1.86
CA ARG A 152 9.04 -12.51 -1.42
C ARG A 152 8.24 -13.55 -2.26
N ASP A 153 8.81 -14.75 -2.46
CA ASP A 153 8.11 -16.03 -2.77
C ASP A 153 8.38 -17.01 -1.61
N ASP A 154 7.33 -17.41 -0.88
CA ASP A 154 7.43 -18.33 0.25
C ASP A 154 6.83 -19.71 -0.11
N GLY A 155 7.69 -20.56 -0.68
CA GLY A 155 7.40 -21.98 -0.93
C GLY A 155 7.12 -22.75 0.36
N GLY A 156 5.89 -22.65 0.88
CA GLY A 156 5.58 -23.14 2.23
C GLY A 156 4.15 -22.93 2.75
N GLY A 157 3.10 -23.16 1.94
CA GLY A 157 1.80 -23.58 2.51
C GLY A 157 0.65 -22.58 2.61
N SER A 158 0.70 -21.42 1.93
CA SER A 158 -0.47 -20.66 1.47
C SER A 158 -0.02 -19.61 0.46
N SER A 159 -0.20 -19.91 -0.83
CA SER A 159 0.45 -19.20 -1.94
C SER A 159 -0.13 -17.82 -2.29
N ASP A 160 0.63 -17.06 -3.09
CA ASP A 160 0.20 -15.91 -3.91
C ASP A 160 0.31 -14.49 -3.30
N ALA A 161 1.31 -14.24 -2.45
CA ALA A 161 1.77 -12.87 -2.17
C ALA A 161 2.93 -12.49 -3.12
N ALA A 162 2.64 -11.81 -4.25
CA ALA A 162 3.64 -11.42 -5.26
C ALA A 162 4.26 -10.03 -4.99
N VAL A 163 5.60 -9.99 -4.86
CA VAL A 163 6.33 -9.03 -4.02
C VAL A 163 7.84 -8.99 -4.53
N ALA A 164 8.43 -7.87 -5.06
CA ALA A 164 9.91 -7.60 -5.30
C ALA A 164 10.45 -6.10 -5.16
N VAL A 165 11.73 -5.80 -4.76
CA VAL A 165 12.43 -4.48 -4.40
C VAL A 165 13.70 -4.16 -5.25
N THR A 166 14.06 -2.88 -5.60
CA THR A 166 15.48 -2.35 -5.69
C THR A 166 15.64 -0.84 -6.13
N THR A 167 16.81 -0.22 -5.91
CA THR A 167 17.17 1.23 -5.90
C THR A 167 17.82 1.81 -7.19
N GLY A 168 17.76 3.15 -7.38
CA GLY A 168 18.48 3.92 -8.44
C GLY A 168 19.14 5.25 -7.97
N GLU A 169 20.09 5.78 -8.75
CA GLU A 169 21.10 6.79 -8.33
C GLU A 169 20.66 8.27 -8.31
N GLY A 170 21.28 9.08 -7.42
CA GLY A 170 21.32 10.54 -7.56
C GLY A 170 21.30 11.34 -6.24
N SER A 171 22.48 11.65 -5.68
CA SER A 171 22.63 12.63 -4.57
C SER A 171 21.90 12.34 -3.25
N GLY A 172 21.90 11.08 -2.82
CA GLY A 172 22.23 10.76 -1.42
C GLY A 172 21.13 10.25 -0.49
N PRO A 173 20.78 8.96 -0.54
CA PRO A 173 20.25 8.27 0.62
C PRO A 173 21.33 8.16 1.71
N ARG A 174 20.95 8.25 2.99
CA ARG A 174 21.82 7.98 4.13
C ARG A 174 21.91 6.47 4.38
N ALA A 175 22.91 6.05 5.16
CA ALA A 175 23.28 4.64 5.35
C ALA A 175 22.25 3.79 6.15
N ALA A 176 21.03 4.29 6.33
CA ALA A 176 19.97 3.66 7.11
C ALA A 176 18.59 4.08 6.58
N ASP A 177 18.38 4.09 5.26
CA ASP A 177 17.17 4.63 4.61
C ASP A 177 16.15 3.54 4.25
N VAL A 178 16.61 2.33 3.95
CA VAL A 178 15.80 1.11 3.92
C VAL A 178 16.65 0.00 4.53
N ALA A 179 16.84 0.01 5.85
CA ALA A 179 17.74 -0.94 6.53
C ALA A 179 17.20 -2.40 6.56
N ARG A 180 16.30 -2.76 5.63
CA ARG A 180 15.01 -3.48 5.77
C ARG A 180 13.85 -2.52 5.32
N VAL A 181 12.66 -2.99 4.90
CA VAL A 181 11.36 -2.20 4.92
C VAL A 181 10.46 -2.62 6.11
N ARG A 182 10.67 -2.16 7.34
CA ARG A 182 11.85 -2.57 8.13
C ARG A 182 11.87 -4.03 8.61
N ALA A 183 11.33 -4.96 7.81
CA ALA A 183 11.95 -6.25 7.41
C ALA A 183 11.23 -6.97 6.26
N ALA A 184 10.01 -6.53 5.94
CA ALA A 184 9.45 -6.60 4.58
C ALA A 184 9.42 -7.99 3.91
N VAL A 185 9.22 -9.09 4.63
CA VAL A 185 8.35 -9.23 5.80
C VAL A 185 9.12 -9.87 6.98
N VAL A 186 8.73 -9.60 8.25
CA VAL A 186 8.91 -10.57 9.36
C VAL A 186 7.57 -11.19 9.66
#